data_AF-A0AAV4HM38-F1
#
_entry.id   AF-A0AAV4HM38-F1
#
_cell.length_a   1.000
_cell.length_b   1.000
_cell.length_c   1.000
_cell.angle_alpha   90.00
_cell.angle_beta   90.00
_cell.angle_gamma   90.00
#
_symmetry.space_group_name_H-M   'P 1'
#
loop_
_entity.id
_entity.type
_entity.pdbx_description
1 polymer ?
#
loop_
_entity_poly.entity_id
_entity_poly.type
_entity_poly.pdbx_seq_one_letter_code
_entity_poly.pdbx_strand_id
1 'polypeptide(L)'
;MGLQNIGPILICFGTVSAVSSIAIGCISRHIKRFAFMAAGATFNGGLLIVLWLWRPVKQDVPNFYVVSACMGLCDAIWQTQTYTLFGILFSHKQEAAFASYRMFHAGGCAVAFGYSYFLCVQTKVYILAGSLVVSLALYTIIEMKVQLQSQHIGDIVAL
;
A
#
# COMPACT_ATOMS: atom_id res chain seq x y z
N MET A 1 -5.01 12.30 -23.30
CA MET A 1 -3.55 12.22 -23.48
C MET A 1 -3.26 10.92 -24.20
N GLY A 2 -2.33 10.94 -25.17
CA GLY A 2 -2.08 9.80 -26.05
C GLY A 2 -1.37 8.65 -25.34
N LEU A 3 -1.55 7.44 -25.89
CA LEU A 3 -0.95 6.18 -25.46
C LEU A 3 0.58 6.28 -25.20
N GLN A 4 1.26 7.23 -25.85
CA GLN A 4 2.71 7.46 -25.74
C GLN A 4 3.18 8.00 -24.38
N ASN A 5 2.35 8.74 -23.63
CA ASN A 5 2.78 9.30 -22.34
C ASN A 5 2.60 8.32 -21.17
N ILE A 6 1.93 7.18 -21.37
CA ILE A 6 1.64 6.21 -20.31
C ILE A 6 2.91 5.44 -19.91
N GLY A 7 3.76 5.10 -20.88
CA GLY A 7 5.03 4.40 -20.66
C GLY A 7 5.98 5.12 -19.68
N PRO A 8 6.35 6.38 -19.91
CA PRO A 8 7.26 7.08 -19.01
C PRO A 8 6.68 7.34 -17.61
N ILE A 9 5.35 7.49 -17.48
CA ILE A 9 4.67 7.60 -16.18
C ILE A 9 4.81 6.29 -15.39
N LEU A 10 4.65 5.13 -16.03
CA LEU A 10 4.85 3.82 -15.41
C LEU A 10 6.31 3.60 -14.96
N ILE A 11 7.28 4.08 -15.75
CA ILE A 11 8.71 4.02 -15.38
C ILE A 11 8.98 4.90 -14.16
N CYS A 12 8.40 6.11 -14.10
CA CYS A 12 8.52 6.99 -12.93
C CYS A 12 7.91 6.34 -11.68
N PHE A 13 6.72 5.78 -11.80
CA PHE A 13 6.09 5.01 -10.72
C PHE A 13 7.00 3.87 -10.21
N GLY A 14 7.53 3.05 -11.13
CA GLY A 14 8.37 1.91 -10.76
C GLY A 14 9.70 2.32 -10.13
N THR A 15 10.36 3.34 -10.65
CA THR A 15 11.62 3.86 -10.09
C THR A 15 11.42 4.45 -8.70
N VAL A 16 10.37 5.24 -8.51
CA VAL A 16 10.06 5.81 -7.19
C VAL A 16 9.66 4.72 -6.20
N SER A 17 8.87 3.73 -6.61
CA SER A 17 8.53 2.57 -5.76
C SER A 17 9.78 1.79 -5.33
N ALA A 18 10.74 1.56 -6.23
CA ALA A 18 11.98 0.88 -5.91
C ALA A 18 12.86 1.68 -4.92
N VAL A 19 13.09 2.97 -5.20
CA VAL A 19 13.89 3.86 -4.35
C VAL A 19 13.25 4.00 -2.96
N SER A 20 11.94 4.16 -2.91
CA SER A 20 11.23 4.31 -1.65
C SER A 20 11.21 3.02 -0.84
N SER A 21 11.09 1.85 -1.46
CA SER A 21 11.17 0.57 -0.75
C SER A 21 12.50 0.42 0.01
N ILE A 22 13.62 0.87 -0.57
CA ILE A 22 14.93 0.88 0.09
C ILE A 22 14.93 1.86 1.26
N ALA A 23 14.48 3.09 1.04
CA ALA A 23 14.44 4.13 2.06
C ALA A 23 13.56 3.71 3.26
N ILE A 24 12.39 3.15 2.99
CA ILE A 24 11.44 2.65 3.99
C ILE A 24 12.03 1.47 4.75
N GLY A 25 12.72 0.55 4.07
CA GLY A 25 13.42 -0.56 4.72
C GLY A 25 14.44 -0.09 5.76
N CYS A 26 15.18 0.98 5.46
CA CYS A 26 16.10 1.61 6.42
C CYS A 26 15.36 2.35 7.56
N ILE A 27 14.33 3.13 7.22
CA ILE A 27 13.58 3.97 8.16
C ILE A 27 12.70 3.15 9.12
N SER A 28 12.17 2.01 8.66
CA SER A 28 11.32 1.11 9.44
C SER A 28 12.04 0.50 10.66
N ARG A 29 13.38 0.54 10.70
CA ARG A 29 14.16 0.16 11.88
C ARG A 29 14.04 1.16 13.05
N HIS A 30 13.73 2.42 12.79
CA HIS A 30 13.77 3.49 13.80
C HIS A 30 12.39 4.03 14.19
N ILE A 31 11.35 3.81 13.39
CA ILE A 31 10.00 4.36 13.62
C ILE A 31 9.02 3.26 14.05
N LYS A 32 8.12 3.58 15.00
CA LYS A 32 7.01 2.69 15.37
C LYS A 32 6.14 2.42 14.14
N ARG A 33 6.01 1.14 13.76
CA ARG A 33 5.33 0.69 12.52
C ARG A 33 3.94 1.28 12.30
N PHE A 34 3.17 1.41 13.38
CA PHE A 34 1.83 1.99 13.35
C PHE A 34 1.80 3.45 12.86
N ALA A 35 2.73 4.29 13.36
CA ALA A 35 2.80 5.70 12.97
C ALA A 35 3.16 5.87 11.48
N PHE A 36 4.05 5.02 10.99
CA PHE A 36 4.46 5.02 9.58
C PHE A 36 3.31 4.62 8.64
N MET A 37 2.51 3.62 9.05
CA MET A 37 1.33 3.18 8.31
C MET A 37 0.23 4.25 8.29
N ALA A 38 -0.05 4.86 9.43
CA ALA A 38 -1.06 5.94 9.53
C ALA A 38 -0.68 7.15 8.66
N ALA A 39 0.61 7.53 8.64
CA ALA A 39 1.12 8.59 7.78
C ALA A 39 0.95 8.24 6.28
N GLY A 40 1.32 7.02 5.88
CA GLY A 40 1.15 6.54 4.50
C GLY A 40 -0.31 6.49 4.06
N ALA A 41 -1.22 6.08 4.94
CA ALA A 41 -2.64 6.04 4.65
C ALA A 41 -3.28 7.44 4.55
N THR A 42 -2.86 8.37 5.41
CA THR A 42 -3.29 9.78 5.33
C THR A 42 -2.82 10.40 4.02
N PHE A 43 -1.57 10.13 3.63
CA PHE A 43 -1.00 10.59 2.38
C PHE A 43 -1.73 10.00 1.16
N ASN A 44 -2.02 8.70 1.17
CA ASN A 44 -2.79 8.04 0.11
C ASN A 44 -4.22 8.58 0.02
N GLY A 45 -4.90 8.78 1.15
CA GLY A 45 -6.22 9.41 1.19
C GLY A 45 -6.23 10.83 0.64
N GLY A 46 -5.24 11.64 1.00
CA GLY A 46 -5.03 12.97 0.42
C GLY A 46 -4.82 12.93 -1.09
N LEU A 47 -4.04 11.96 -1.57
CA LEU A 47 -3.80 11.76 -3.00
C LEU A 47 -5.09 11.37 -3.75
N LEU A 48 -5.94 10.50 -3.17
CA LEU A 48 -7.26 10.18 -3.73
C LEU A 48 -8.18 11.40 -3.79
N ILE A 49 -8.17 12.25 -2.76
CA ILE A 49 -8.97 13.48 -2.71
C ILE A 49 -8.50 14.46 -3.78
N VAL A 50 -7.18 14.64 -3.94
CA VAL A 50 -6.59 15.46 -5.01
C VAL A 50 -7.01 14.91 -6.38
N LEU A 51 -6.96 13.59 -6.58
CA LEU A 51 -7.39 12.96 -7.82
C LEU A 51 -8.89 13.16 -8.10
N TRP A 52 -9.71 13.25 -7.05
CA TRP A 52 -11.15 13.45 -7.16
C TRP A 52 -11.53 14.91 -7.44
N LEU A 53 -10.81 15.87 -6.85
CA LEU A 53 -11.00 17.31 -7.09
C LEU A 53 -10.38 17.78 -8.42
N TRP A 54 -9.37 17.09 -8.93
CA TRP A 54 -8.71 17.47 -10.17
C TRP A 54 -9.57 17.20 -11.41
N ARG A 55 -9.97 18.26 -12.12
CA ARG A 55 -10.45 18.13 -13.51
C ARG A 55 -9.29 18.08 -14.50
N PRO A 56 -9.09 17.00 -15.26
CA PRO A 56 -7.93 16.87 -16.14
C PRO A 56 -8.00 17.90 -17.28
N VAL A 57 -7.19 18.96 -17.18
CA VAL A 57 -6.91 19.90 -18.27
C VAL A 57 -5.71 19.35 -19.06
N LYS A 58 -5.77 19.40 -20.40
CA LYS A 58 -4.82 18.71 -21.30
C LYS A 58 -3.36 19.19 -21.23
N GLN A 59 -3.06 20.24 -20.46
CA GLN A 59 -1.73 20.88 -20.38
C GLN A 59 -0.90 20.55 -19.12
N ASP A 60 -1.46 19.86 -18.13
CA ASP A 60 -0.78 19.60 -16.85
C ASP A 60 -0.03 18.26 -16.80
N VAL A 61 0.88 18.03 -17.75
CA VAL A 61 1.73 16.82 -17.79
C VAL A 61 2.53 16.58 -16.50
N PRO A 62 3.16 17.60 -15.85
CA PRO A 62 3.98 17.39 -14.64
C PRO A 62 3.19 16.78 -13.49
N ASN A 63 1.92 17.13 -13.38
CA ASN A 63 1.09 16.73 -12.26
C ASN A 63 0.72 15.25 -12.29
N PHE A 64 0.58 14.66 -13.48
CA PHE A 64 0.42 13.21 -13.63
C PHE A 64 1.68 12.45 -13.18
N TYR A 65 2.88 13.00 -13.41
CA TYR A 65 4.13 12.43 -12.91
C TYR A 65 4.20 12.48 -11.39
N VAL A 66 3.91 13.64 -10.79
CA VAL A 66 3.92 13.79 -9.32
C VAL A 66 2.93 12.82 -8.68
N VAL A 67 1.70 12.74 -9.19
CA VAL A 67 0.70 11.79 -8.68
C VAL A 67 1.18 10.34 -8.81
N SER A 68 1.78 9.97 -9.94
CA SER A 68 2.31 8.61 -10.13
C SER A 68 3.47 8.30 -9.20
N ALA A 69 4.38 9.26 -8.96
CA ALA A 69 5.47 9.13 -8.00
C ALA A 69 4.92 8.95 -6.58
N CYS A 70 3.94 9.77 -6.18
CA CYS A 70 3.28 9.66 -4.87
C CYS A 70 2.53 8.34 -4.70
N MET A 71 1.85 7.86 -5.74
CA MET A 71 1.23 6.53 -5.74
C MET A 71 2.28 5.42 -5.59
N GLY A 72 3.40 5.51 -6.30
CA GLY A 72 4.50 4.54 -6.20
C GLY A 72 5.13 4.50 -4.81
N LEU A 73 5.28 5.67 -4.18
CA LEU A 73 5.70 5.79 -2.78
C LEU A 73 4.71 5.10 -1.84
N CYS A 74 3.41 5.31 -2.02
CA CYS A 74 2.40 4.66 -1.19
C CYS A 74 2.46 3.15 -1.34
N ASP A 75 2.50 2.63 -2.57
CA ASP A 75 2.56 1.19 -2.84
C ASP A 75 3.75 0.54 -2.13
N ALA A 76 4.93 1.16 -2.21
CA ALA A 76 6.13 0.68 -1.53
C ALA A 76 5.97 0.62 0.00
N ILE A 77 5.30 1.61 0.60
CA ILE A 77 4.98 1.63 2.04
C ILE A 77 4.06 0.45 2.38
N TRP A 78 2.95 0.30 1.66
CA TRP A 78 1.98 -0.76 1.90
C TRP A 78 2.61 -2.15 1.73
N GLN A 79 3.40 -2.36 0.67
CA GLN A 79 4.11 -3.62 0.44
C GLN A 79 5.08 -3.94 1.59
N THR A 80 5.95 -2.99 1.93
CA THR A 80 7.00 -3.20 2.95
C THR A 80 6.38 -3.51 4.32
N GLN A 81 5.35 -2.76 4.71
CA GLN A 81 4.66 -2.97 5.99
C GLN A 81 3.92 -4.30 6.03
N THR A 82 3.26 -4.69 4.93
CA THR A 82 2.55 -5.97 4.84
C THR A 82 3.52 -7.15 4.94
N TYR A 83 4.62 -7.15 4.18
CA TYR A 83 5.63 -8.20 4.26
C TYR A 83 6.27 -8.30 5.64
N THR A 84 6.53 -7.16 6.29
CA THR A 84 7.08 -7.12 7.64
C THR A 84 6.10 -7.73 8.66
N LEU A 85 4.81 -7.43 8.54
CA LEU A 85 3.77 -7.98 9.41
C LEU A 85 3.64 -9.50 9.26
N PHE A 86 3.58 -9.99 8.02
CA PHE A 86 3.55 -11.43 7.73
C PHE A 86 4.82 -12.14 8.22
N GLY A 87 5.98 -11.49 8.11
CA GLY A 87 7.25 -12.01 8.61
C GLY A 87 7.27 -12.26 10.12
N ILE A 88 6.56 -11.42 10.90
CA ILE A 88 6.47 -11.55 12.36
C ILE A 88 5.38 -12.53 12.76
N LEU A 89 4.20 -12.41 12.15
CA LEU A 89 3.05 -13.23 12.50
C LEU A 89 3.31 -14.74 12.24
N PHE A 90 4.08 -15.05 11.20
CA PHE A 90 4.39 -16.43 10.80
C PHE A 90 5.88 -16.73 10.81
N SER A 91 6.63 -16.26 11.82
CA SER A 91 8.09 -16.47 11.88
C SER A 91 8.53 -17.95 11.73
N HIS A 92 7.71 -18.91 12.11
CA HIS A 92 8.01 -20.35 12.01
C HIS A 92 7.60 -20.99 10.65
N LYS A 93 6.67 -20.37 9.89
CA LYS A 93 6.15 -20.91 8.62
C LYS A 93 6.02 -19.80 7.57
N GLN A 94 7.08 -19.01 7.39
CA GLN A 94 7.08 -17.84 6.52
C GLN A 94 6.77 -18.23 5.07
N GLU A 95 7.42 -19.26 4.53
CA GLU A 95 7.30 -19.64 3.11
C GLU A 95 5.85 -19.92 2.67
N ALA A 96 5.11 -20.68 3.48
CA ALA A 96 3.71 -21.01 3.18
C ALA A 96 2.81 -19.75 3.24
N ALA A 97 3.01 -18.89 4.24
CA ALA A 97 2.24 -17.65 4.37
C ALA A 97 2.54 -16.67 3.23
N PHE A 98 3.80 -16.52 2.84
CA PHE A 98 4.21 -15.69 1.70
C PHE A 98 3.68 -16.24 0.37
N ALA A 99 3.66 -17.56 0.20
CA ALA A 99 3.08 -18.18 -1.00
C ALA A 99 1.58 -17.88 -1.12
N SER A 100 0.81 -18.05 -0.04
CA SER A 100 -0.61 -17.71 -0.02
C SER A 100 -0.85 -16.21 -0.25
N TYR A 101 -0.03 -15.34 0.34
CA TYR A 101 -0.11 -13.90 0.11
C TYR A 101 0.10 -13.54 -1.36
N ARG A 102 1.15 -14.07 -1.99
CA ARG A 102 1.44 -13.82 -3.41
C ARG A 102 0.31 -14.31 -4.31
N MET A 103 -0.28 -15.47 -4.00
CA MET A 103 -1.42 -15.99 -4.74
C MET A 103 -2.62 -15.04 -4.65
N PHE A 104 -2.93 -14.54 -3.45
CA PHE A 104 -4.03 -13.59 -3.26
C PHE A 104 -3.76 -12.25 -3.96
N HIS A 105 -2.54 -11.73 -3.87
CA HIS A 105 -2.14 -10.50 -4.57
C HIS A 105 -2.27 -10.66 -6.10
N ALA A 106 -1.78 -11.76 -6.66
CA ALA A 106 -1.90 -12.06 -8.09
C ALA A 106 -3.37 -12.20 -8.50
N GLY A 107 -4.20 -12.86 -7.69
CA GLY A 107 -5.65 -12.95 -7.90
C GLY A 107 -6.32 -11.57 -7.91
N GLY A 108 -5.97 -10.71 -6.97
CA GLY A 108 -6.43 -9.31 -6.93
C GLY A 108 -6.05 -8.53 -8.18
N CYS A 109 -4.79 -8.65 -8.63
CA CYS A 109 -4.33 -8.04 -9.88
C CYS A 109 -5.10 -8.57 -11.10
N ALA A 110 -5.32 -9.88 -11.19
CA ALA A 110 -6.08 -10.49 -12.28
C ALA A 110 -7.53 -9.96 -12.34
N VAL A 111 -8.20 -9.88 -11.18
CA VAL A 111 -9.54 -9.28 -11.07
C VAL A 111 -9.49 -7.80 -11.49
N ALA A 112 -8.48 -7.06 -11.04
CA ALA A 112 -8.26 -5.65 -11.38
C ALA A 112 -8.11 -5.39 -12.88
N PHE A 113 -7.37 -6.23 -13.58
CA PHE A 113 -7.25 -6.15 -15.02
C PHE A 113 -8.54 -6.54 -15.73
N GLY A 114 -9.25 -7.58 -15.25
CA GLY A 114 -10.50 -8.04 -15.84
C GLY A 114 -11.61 -6.99 -15.84
N TYR A 115 -11.77 -6.26 -14.74
CA TYR A 115 -12.78 -5.19 -14.65
C TYR A 115 -12.30 -3.86 -15.25
N SER A 116 -11.00 -3.72 -15.58
CA SER A 116 -10.40 -2.46 -16.04
C SER A 116 -11.03 -1.87 -17.31
N TYR A 117 -11.56 -2.72 -18.18
CA TYR A 117 -12.22 -2.33 -19.44
C TYR A 117 -13.64 -1.80 -19.25
N PHE A 118 -14.36 -2.25 -18.20
CA PHE A 118 -15.76 -1.91 -17.97
C PHE A 118 -15.98 -0.76 -16.98
N LEU A 119 -15.02 -0.49 -16.08
CA LEU A 119 -15.22 0.50 -15.01
C LEU A 119 -14.73 1.90 -15.38
N CYS A 120 -15.63 2.88 -15.22
CA CYS A 120 -15.31 4.30 -15.26
C CYS A 120 -14.30 4.69 -14.17
N VAL A 121 -13.49 5.72 -14.43
CA VAL A 121 -12.42 6.21 -13.54
C VAL A 121 -12.94 6.51 -12.13
N GLN A 122 -14.16 7.04 -12.00
CA GLN A 122 -14.77 7.33 -10.70
C GLN A 122 -14.96 6.07 -9.85
N THR A 123 -15.43 4.97 -10.45
CA THR A 123 -15.63 3.70 -9.74
C THR A 123 -14.31 3.12 -9.24
N LYS A 124 -13.22 3.26 -10.02
CA LYS A 124 -11.88 2.82 -9.61
C LYS A 124 -11.40 3.55 -8.35
N VAL A 125 -11.64 4.86 -8.25
CA VAL A 125 -11.28 5.66 -7.06
C VAL A 125 -12.09 5.24 -5.84
N TYR A 126 -13.40 4.98 -5.99
CA TYR A 126 -14.23 4.48 -4.89
C TYR A 126 -13.79 3.10 -4.39
N ILE A 127 -13.42 2.19 -5.30
CA ILE A 127 -12.90 0.87 -4.93
C ILE A 127 -11.60 1.00 -4.15
N LEU A 128 -10.67 1.86 -4.60
CA LEU A 128 -9.41 2.13 -3.91
C LEU A 128 -9.64 2.72 -2.51
N ALA A 129 -10.56 3.68 -2.37
CA ALA A 129 -10.91 4.27 -1.09
C ALA A 129 -11.50 3.21 -0.14
N GLY A 130 -12.44 2.39 -0.62
CA GLY A 130 -13.03 1.29 0.14
C GLY A 130 -11.98 0.28 0.58
N SER A 131 -11.09 -0.15 -0.32
CA SER A 131 -10.01 -1.08 0.02
C SER A 131 -9.05 -0.51 1.06
N LEU A 132 -8.75 0.79 1.01
CA LEU A 132 -7.87 1.44 1.97
C LEU A 132 -8.46 1.44 3.38
N VAL A 133 -9.76 1.71 3.52
CA VAL A 133 -10.46 1.65 4.82
C VAL A 133 -10.44 0.23 5.37
N VAL A 134 -10.73 -0.77 4.54
CA VAL A 134 -10.69 -2.17 4.94
C VAL A 134 -9.28 -2.59 5.36
N SER A 135 -8.26 -2.21 4.59
CA SER A 135 -6.85 -2.49 4.92
C SER A 135 -6.44 -1.87 6.26
N LEU A 136 -6.83 -0.62 6.53
CA LEU A 136 -6.56 0.04 7.81
C LEU A 136 -7.24 -0.66 8.99
N ALA A 137 -8.52 -1.04 8.83
CA ALA A 137 -9.26 -1.74 9.87
C ALA A 137 -8.60 -3.09 10.19
N LEU A 138 -8.29 -3.89 9.16
CA LEU A 138 -7.63 -5.18 9.32
C LEU A 138 -6.25 -5.04 9.97
N TYR A 139 -5.45 -4.06 9.54
CA TYR A 139 -4.14 -3.80 10.11
C TYR A 139 -4.23 -3.42 11.59
N THR A 140 -5.17 -2.55 11.96
CA THR A 140 -5.40 -2.15 13.35
C THR A 140 -5.82 -3.34 14.22
N ILE A 141 -6.69 -4.22 13.70
CA ILE A 141 -7.11 -5.44 14.42
C ILE A 141 -5.91 -6.37 14.66
N ILE A 142 -5.07 -6.60 13.64
CA ILE A 142 -3.90 -7.47 13.78
C ILE A 142 -2.91 -6.87 14.77
N GLU A 143 -2.64 -5.57 14.70
CA GLU A 143 -1.73 -4.89 15.62
C GLU A 143 -2.22 -5.00 17.07
N MET A 144 -3.52 -4.80 17.33
CA MET A 144 -4.11 -4.99 18.66
C MET A 144 -3.93 -6.44 19.16
N LYS A 145 -4.15 -7.43 18.28
CA LYS A 145 -3.94 -8.85 18.63
C LYS A 145 -2.48 -9.14 18.96
N VAL A 146 -1.54 -8.60 18.20
CA VAL A 146 -0.10 -8.75 18.44
C VAL A 146 0.31 -8.13 19.77
N GLN A 147 -0.19 -6.92 20.08
CA GLN A 147 0.11 -6.25 21.35
C GLN A 147 -0.43 -7.03 22.54
N LEU A 148 -1.67 -7.53 22.46
CA LEU A 148 -2.26 -8.36 23.52
C LEU A 148 -1.47 -9.65 23.75
N GLN A 149 -1.02 -10.30 22.68
CA GLN A 149 -0.22 -11.53 22.78
C GLN A 149 1.16 -11.27 23.41
N SER A 150 1.78 -10.14 23.07
CA SER A 150 3.05 -9.72 23.69
C SER A 150 2.88 -9.42 25.18
N GLN A 151 1.75 -8.85 25.59
CA GLN A 151 1.46 -8.55 27.00
C GLN A 151 1.24 -9.83 27.81
N HIS A 152 0.47 -10.78 27.27
CA HIS A 152 0.23 -12.08 27.90
C HIS A 152 1.53 -12.86 28.14
N ILE A 153 2.47 -12.85 27.17
CA ILE A 153 3.80 -13.46 27.35
C ILE A 153 4.61 -12.76 28.44
N GLY A 154 4.52 -11.43 28.56
CA GLY A 154 5.18 -10.68 29.63
C GLY A 154 4.67 -11.06 31.03
N ASP A 155 3.36 -11.23 31.17
CA ASP A 155 2.74 -11.64 32.44
C ASP A 155 3.13 -13.07 32.85
N ILE A 156 3.32 -14.00 31.89
CA ILE A 156 3.77 -15.37 32.17
C ILE A 156 5.24 -15.39 32.62
N VAL A 157 6.11 -14.56 32.03
CA VAL A 157 7.54 -14.51 32.37
C VAL A 157 7.78 -13.83 33.72
N ALA A 158 6.85 -12.98 34.16
CA ALA A 158 6.93 -12.27 35.44
C ALA A 158 6.48 -13.12 36.65
N LEU A 159 5.91 -14.31 36.42
CA LEU A 159 5.38 -15.23 37.45
C LEU A 159 6.32 -16.43 37.67
#